data_AF-A0A7W1MCM9-F1
#
_entry.id   AF-A0A7W1MCM9-F1
#
_cell.length_a   1.000
_cell.length_b   1.000
_cell.length_c   1.000
_cell.angle_alpha   90.00
_cell.angle_beta   90.00
_cell.angle_gamma   90.00
#
_symmetry.space_group_name_H-M   'P 1'
#
loop_
_entity.id
_entity.type
_entity.pdbx_description
1 polymer ?
#
loop_
_entity_poly.entity_id
_entity_poly.type
_entity_poly.pdbx_seq_one_letter_code
_entity_poly.pdbx_strand_id
1 'polypeptide(L)'
;MKSLSNIAINELRRNARNVVRELGLLNDAYFEIGVTLAERHLLIELNNCQSPTMGEIADRLLLDKSTISRLISNAVKKGYVECITEDKDKRKRFLNLTEKGKLTLNAFEPIAFKQTKDALLTLNSEEIETIHKGVALYAKGLKSLRIQNKAETNNATSHLIIAGDGESTKIKKIESLGEINNCLIQMGYTLDPYEKKDEEGLYSIFREVVDSGSQFPYECKSIEEFHRQFFSSNSRVYVCHALSGEVVGGFYLKVNYSGRSNHIGNAAYMMRNTCRGKGVGTLLIKASLHFANELGLRAMQFNMVLSQNHLAVKLYEKLGFCIIGTIPQSVRNSDGSFQDGYVMHRTLDNL
;
A
#
# COMPACT_ATOMS: atom_id res chain seq x y z
N MET A 1 -20.45 -21.86 4.53
CA MET A 1 -19.26 -21.03 4.24
C MET A 1 -18.11 -21.52 5.12
N LYS A 2 -16.97 -21.90 4.55
CA LYS A 2 -15.79 -22.30 5.35
C LYS A 2 -15.25 -21.06 6.05
N SER A 3 -15.36 -20.95 7.38
CA SER A 3 -14.75 -19.84 8.12
C SER A 3 -13.24 -20.06 8.17
N LEU A 4 -12.48 -19.23 7.46
CA LEU A 4 -11.04 -19.22 7.54
C LEU A 4 -10.62 -18.35 8.73
N SER A 5 -9.73 -18.84 9.60
CA SER A 5 -9.25 -18.07 10.74
C SER A 5 -8.34 -16.91 10.30
N ASN A 6 -8.48 -15.73 10.92
CA ASN A 6 -7.57 -14.59 10.71
C ASN A 6 -6.09 -14.99 10.93
N ILE A 7 -5.85 -15.88 11.88
CA ILE A 7 -4.50 -16.41 12.17
C ILE A 7 -3.93 -17.08 10.91
N ALA A 8 -4.68 -18.00 10.30
CA ALA A 8 -4.24 -18.71 9.09
C ALA A 8 -4.02 -17.76 7.90
N ILE A 9 -4.85 -16.72 7.77
CA ILE A 9 -4.68 -15.68 6.73
C ILE A 9 -3.35 -14.93 6.94
N ASN A 10 -3.07 -14.50 8.16
CA ASN A 10 -1.85 -13.76 8.47
C ASN A 10 -0.60 -14.60 8.30
N GLU A 11 -0.65 -15.88 8.67
CA GLU A 11 0.44 -16.80 8.43
C GLU A 11 0.70 -16.98 6.93
N LEU A 12 -0.35 -17.13 6.13
CA LEU A 12 -0.20 -17.21 4.68
C LEU A 12 0.41 -15.92 4.09
N ARG A 13 -0.03 -14.74 4.56
CA ARG A 13 0.55 -13.45 4.15
C ARG A 13 2.01 -13.30 4.58
N ARG A 14 2.36 -13.74 5.79
CA ARG A 14 3.73 -13.74 6.31
C ARG A 14 4.62 -14.65 5.45
N ASN A 15 4.15 -15.85 5.14
CA ASN A 15 4.87 -16.79 4.29
C ASN A 15 5.06 -16.25 2.88
N ALA A 16 4.04 -15.61 2.29
CA ALA A 16 4.19 -14.94 0.98
C ALA A 16 5.28 -13.86 0.98
N ARG A 17 5.35 -13.02 2.02
CA ARG A 17 6.42 -12.02 2.17
C ARG A 17 7.79 -12.65 2.39
N ASN A 18 7.86 -13.75 3.14
CA ASN A 18 9.11 -14.49 3.32
C ASN A 18 9.61 -15.03 1.98
N VAL A 19 8.73 -15.65 1.19
CA VAL A 19 9.05 -16.12 -0.18
C VAL A 19 9.61 -14.99 -1.04
N VAL A 20 9.01 -13.80 -1.02
CA VAL A 20 9.52 -12.63 -1.76
C VAL A 20 10.95 -12.25 -1.33
N ARG A 21 11.27 -12.36 -0.04
CA ARG A 21 12.62 -12.08 0.48
C ARG A 21 13.63 -13.17 0.14
N GLU A 22 13.27 -14.44 0.35
CA GLU A 22 14.16 -15.59 0.09
C GLU A 22 14.44 -15.78 -1.40
N LEU A 23 13.49 -15.44 -2.27
CA LEU A 23 13.70 -15.38 -3.72
C LEU A 23 14.56 -14.17 -4.15
N GLY A 24 14.95 -13.30 -3.21
CA GLY A 24 15.80 -12.14 -3.46
C GLY A 24 15.15 -11.07 -4.34
N LEU A 25 13.81 -11.00 -4.38
CA LEU A 25 13.09 -10.08 -5.26
C LEU A 25 13.21 -8.61 -4.83
N LEU A 26 13.58 -8.34 -3.57
CA LEU A 26 13.77 -6.99 -3.05
C LEU A 26 15.15 -6.39 -3.35
N ASN A 27 16.17 -7.24 -3.54
CA ASN A 27 17.55 -6.82 -3.79
C ASN A 27 17.95 -6.99 -5.26
N ASP A 28 16.96 -7.26 -6.13
CA ASP A 28 17.12 -7.68 -7.51
C ASP A 28 18.19 -8.77 -7.64
N ALA A 29 17.87 -10.01 -7.26
CA ALA A 29 18.78 -11.17 -7.23
C ALA A 29 19.59 -11.43 -8.52
N TYR A 30 19.29 -10.71 -9.60
CA TYR A 30 19.92 -10.79 -10.92
C TYR A 30 20.49 -9.43 -11.36
N PHE A 31 20.79 -8.54 -10.41
CA PHE A 31 21.33 -7.19 -10.66
C PHE A 31 22.56 -7.23 -11.58
N GLU A 32 23.44 -8.22 -11.40
CA GLU A 32 24.63 -8.43 -12.24
C GLU A 32 24.31 -8.71 -13.72
N ILE A 33 23.11 -9.24 -14.01
CA ILE A 33 22.62 -9.49 -15.37
C ILE A 33 22.04 -8.21 -15.99
N GLY A 34 21.78 -7.18 -15.18
CA GLY A 34 21.29 -5.88 -15.64
C GLY A 34 19.82 -5.87 -16.10
N VAL A 35 19.05 -6.89 -15.68
CA VAL A 35 17.65 -7.07 -16.02
C VAL A 35 16.77 -6.97 -14.78
N THR A 36 15.81 -6.04 -14.81
CA THR A 36 14.87 -5.83 -13.70
C THR A 36 13.87 -6.98 -13.60
N LEU A 37 13.23 -7.14 -12.43
CA LEU A 37 12.17 -8.14 -12.25
C LEU A 37 11.04 -8.04 -13.29
N ALA A 38 10.55 -6.82 -13.57
CA ALA A 38 9.50 -6.61 -14.57
C ALA A 38 9.97 -6.98 -15.99
N GLU A 39 11.22 -6.66 -16.34
CA GLU A 39 11.81 -7.08 -17.62
C GLU A 39 11.96 -8.59 -17.69
N ARG A 40 12.37 -9.28 -16.61
CA ARG A 40 12.44 -10.74 -16.57
C ARG A 40 11.09 -11.39 -16.89
N HIS A 41 10.02 -10.94 -16.23
CA HIS A 41 8.67 -11.42 -16.51
C HIS A 41 8.24 -11.12 -17.95
N LEU A 42 8.58 -9.95 -18.50
CA LEU A 42 8.34 -9.64 -19.91
C LEU A 42 9.05 -10.63 -20.85
N LEU A 43 10.34 -10.91 -20.62
CA LEU A 43 11.10 -11.82 -21.48
C LEU A 43 10.58 -13.26 -21.42
N ILE A 44 10.17 -13.73 -20.25
CA ILE A 44 9.53 -15.04 -20.07
C ILE A 44 8.21 -15.12 -20.85
N GLU A 45 7.33 -14.13 -20.71
CA GLU A 45 6.05 -14.12 -21.42
C GLU A 45 6.22 -14.04 -22.94
N LEU A 46 7.19 -13.26 -23.42
CA LEU A 46 7.51 -13.17 -24.86
C LEU A 46 8.12 -14.46 -25.42
N ASN A 47 8.83 -15.24 -24.59
CA ASN A 47 9.32 -16.56 -25.00
C ASN A 47 8.20 -17.61 -25.10
N ASN A 48 7.18 -17.48 -24.24
CA ASN A 48 6.07 -18.43 -24.16
C ASN A 48 4.89 -18.10 -25.09
N CYS A 49 4.90 -16.92 -25.73
CA CYS A 49 3.84 -16.46 -26.63
C CYS A 49 4.39 -16.19 -28.04
N GLN A 50 3.66 -16.59 -29.07
CA GLN A 50 3.98 -16.19 -30.44
C GLN A 50 3.56 -14.74 -30.67
N SER A 51 4.54 -13.83 -30.69
CA SER A 51 4.42 -12.44 -31.12
C SER A 51 3.20 -11.69 -30.55
N PRO A 52 3.07 -11.54 -29.22
CA PRO A 52 1.91 -10.88 -28.62
C PRO A 52 1.92 -9.36 -28.85
N THR A 53 0.75 -8.76 -28.78
CA THR A 53 0.57 -7.31 -28.74
C THR A 53 0.91 -6.74 -27.36
N MET A 54 1.14 -5.42 -27.30
CA MET A 54 1.33 -4.72 -26.02
C MET A 54 0.15 -4.90 -25.05
N GLY A 55 -1.09 -4.95 -25.58
CA GLY A 55 -2.29 -5.15 -24.76
C GLY A 55 -2.33 -6.54 -24.14
N GLU A 56 -2.01 -7.58 -24.91
CA GLU A 56 -1.98 -8.95 -24.41
C GLU A 56 -0.89 -9.16 -23.36
N ILE A 57 0.28 -8.54 -23.52
CA ILE A 57 1.32 -8.55 -22.48
C ILE A 57 0.86 -7.80 -21.23
N ALA A 58 0.18 -6.65 -21.36
CA ALA A 58 -0.37 -5.91 -20.23
C ALA A 58 -1.34 -6.78 -19.42
N ASP A 59 -2.22 -7.49 -20.11
CA ASP A 59 -3.20 -8.39 -19.49
C ASP A 59 -2.55 -9.60 -18.81
N ARG A 60 -1.47 -10.15 -19.39
CA ARG A 60 -0.73 -11.28 -18.81
C ARG A 60 0.04 -10.89 -17.56
N LEU A 61 0.74 -9.75 -17.62
CA LEU A 61 1.57 -9.25 -16.52
C LEU A 61 0.76 -8.49 -15.45
N LEU A 62 -0.52 -8.23 -15.69
CA LEU A 62 -1.40 -7.45 -14.81
C LEU A 62 -0.89 -6.02 -14.58
N LEU A 63 -0.41 -5.40 -15.65
CA LEU A 63 0.12 -4.05 -15.65
C LEU A 63 -0.81 -3.12 -16.42
N ASP A 64 -0.95 -1.88 -15.95
CA ASP A 64 -1.71 -0.87 -16.69
C ASP A 64 -0.99 -0.45 -17.97
N LYS A 65 -1.74 0.20 -18.86
CA LYS A 65 -1.26 0.60 -20.20
C LYS A 65 -0.06 1.55 -20.14
N SER A 66 0.01 2.42 -19.14
CA SER A 66 1.12 3.37 -19.02
C SER A 66 2.39 2.68 -18.53
N THR A 67 2.25 1.76 -17.57
CA THR A 67 3.38 0.99 -17.03
C THR A 67 3.95 0.03 -18.08
N ILE A 68 3.10 -0.70 -18.80
CA ILE A 68 3.57 -1.63 -19.83
C ILE A 68 4.23 -0.90 -21.00
N SER A 69 3.71 0.27 -21.39
CA SER A 69 4.31 1.08 -22.43
C SER A 69 5.73 1.49 -22.06
N ARG A 70 5.95 1.94 -20.81
CA ARG A 70 7.29 2.31 -20.32
C ARG A 70 8.22 1.11 -20.25
N LEU A 71 7.73 -0.04 -19.76
CA LEU A 71 8.50 -1.28 -19.68
C LEU A 71 8.99 -1.73 -21.06
N ILE A 72 8.10 -1.77 -22.05
CA ILE A 72 8.41 -2.17 -23.42
C ILE A 72 9.37 -1.15 -24.05
N SER A 73 9.12 0.15 -23.92
CA SER A 73 10.04 1.17 -24.45
C SER A 73 11.46 1.03 -23.89
N ASN A 74 11.59 0.71 -22.59
CA ASN A 74 12.89 0.45 -21.98
C ASN A 74 13.54 -0.84 -22.49
N ALA A 75 12.77 -1.93 -22.62
CA ALA A 75 13.25 -3.19 -23.16
C ALA A 75 13.72 -3.08 -24.62
N VAL A 76 13.01 -2.28 -25.43
CA VAL A 76 13.41 -1.94 -26.81
C VAL A 76 14.70 -1.10 -26.81
N LYS A 77 14.79 -0.07 -25.95
CA LYS A 77 15.99 0.75 -25.82
C LYS A 77 17.22 -0.06 -25.39
N LYS A 78 17.03 -1.06 -24.51
CA LYS A 78 18.09 -1.99 -24.09
C LYS A 78 18.40 -3.07 -25.15
N GLY A 79 17.58 -3.16 -26.20
CA GLY A 79 17.73 -4.10 -27.30
C GLY A 79 17.29 -5.52 -26.98
N TYR A 80 16.47 -5.74 -25.94
CA TYR A 80 15.95 -7.07 -25.60
C TYR A 80 14.72 -7.45 -26.42
N VAL A 81 13.93 -6.45 -26.82
CA VAL A 81 12.65 -6.62 -27.52
C VAL A 81 12.65 -5.78 -28.77
N GLU A 82 12.04 -6.29 -29.84
CA GLU A 82 11.73 -5.54 -31.06
C GLU A 82 10.22 -5.46 -31.29
N CYS A 83 9.79 -4.39 -31.95
CA CYS A 83 8.40 -4.15 -32.29
C CYS A 83 8.21 -4.26 -33.80
N ILE A 84 7.39 -5.21 -34.24
CA ILE A 84 7.04 -5.41 -35.66
C ILE A 84 5.61 -4.89 -35.90
N THR A 85 5.42 -4.10 -36.94
CA THR A 85 4.08 -3.66 -37.38
C THR A 85 3.50 -4.64 -38.38
N GLU A 86 2.20 -4.93 -38.27
CA GLU A 86 1.50 -5.76 -39.24
C GLU A 86 1.32 -5.02 -40.58
N ASP A 87 1.64 -5.67 -41.70
CA ASP A 87 1.48 -5.08 -43.05
C ASP A 87 0.03 -4.74 -43.38
N LYS A 88 -0.94 -5.43 -42.76
CA LYS A 88 -2.39 -5.25 -42.99
C LYS A 88 -3.06 -4.23 -42.07
N ASP A 89 -2.58 -4.05 -40.84
CA ASP A 89 -3.07 -3.02 -39.91
C ASP A 89 -1.90 -2.38 -39.14
N LYS A 90 -1.44 -1.23 -39.65
CA LYS A 90 -0.31 -0.48 -39.08
C LYS A 90 -0.54 0.00 -37.64
N ARG A 91 -1.77 -0.15 -37.09
CA ARG A 91 -2.10 0.18 -35.70
C ARG A 91 -1.75 -0.95 -34.74
N LYS A 92 -1.54 -2.18 -35.22
CA LYS A 92 -1.12 -3.32 -34.40
C LYS A 92 0.41 -3.44 -34.40
N ARG A 93 0.96 -3.48 -33.18
CA ARG A 93 2.39 -3.67 -32.93
C ARG A 93 2.55 -4.97 -32.14
N PHE A 94 3.34 -5.88 -32.71
CA PHE A 94 3.68 -7.16 -32.13
C PHE A 94 5.10 -7.12 -31.57
N LEU A 95 5.32 -7.86 -30.50
CA LEU A 95 6.56 -7.85 -29.74
C LEU A 95 7.29 -9.17 -29.94
N ASN A 96 8.58 -9.11 -30.26
CA ASN A 96 9.44 -10.28 -30.36
C ASN A 96 10.70 -10.10 -29.51
N LEU A 97 11.24 -11.22 -29.02
CA LEU A 97 12.58 -11.23 -28.44
C LEU A 97 13.62 -11.10 -29.54
N THR A 98 14.56 -10.17 -29.35
CA THR A 98 15.79 -10.14 -30.14
C THR A 98 16.73 -11.28 -29.72
N GLU A 99 17.79 -11.53 -30.48
CA GLU A 99 18.84 -12.47 -30.06
C GLU A 99 19.47 -12.08 -28.71
N LYS A 100 19.68 -10.78 -28.47
CA LYS A 100 20.13 -10.28 -27.17
C LYS A 100 19.11 -10.59 -26.07
N GLY A 101 17.81 -10.41 -26.33
CA GLY A 101 16.74 -10.77 -25.40
C GLY A 101 16.74 -12.25 -25.03
N LYS A 102 16.90 -13.13 -26.02
CA LYS A 102 17.02 -14.59 -25.81
C LYS A 102 18.25 -14.95 -24.99
N LEU A 103 19.41 -14.36 -25.30
CA LEU A 103 20.64 -14.57 -24.52
C LEU A 103 20.48 -14.10 -23.07
N THR A 104 19.85 -12.94 -22.85
CA THR A 104 19.55 -12.45 -21.50
C THR A 104 18.60 -13.38 -20.76
N LEU A 105 17.54 -13.87 -21.40
CA LEU A 105 16.63 -14.87 -20.82
C LEU A 105 17.38 -16.14 -20.39
N ASN A 106 18.22 -16.67 -21.27
CA ASN A 106 19.03 -17.86 -21.01
C ASN A 106 20.11 -17.65 -19.95
N ALA A 107 20.47 -16.39 -19.64
CA ALA A 107 21.42 -16.09 -18.58
C ALA A 107 20.77 -16.16 -17.18
N PHE A 108 19.51 -15.74 -17.02
CA PHE A 108 18.87 -15.70 -15.70
C PHE A 108 17.94 -16.89 -15.42
N GLU A 109 17.31 -17.48 -16.44
CA GLU A 109 16.32 -18.56 -16.24
C GLU A 109 16.94 -19.79 -15.57
N PRO A 110 18.13 -20.29 -15.99
CA PRO A 110 18.72 -21.46 -15.36
C PRO A 110 19.09 -21.22 -13.88
N ILE A 111 19.45 -19.99 -13.53
CA ILE A 111 19.75 -19.60 -12.16
C ILE A 111 18.45 -19.63 -11.32
N ALA A 112 17.36 -19.08 -11.84
CA ALA A 112 16.03 -19.11 -11.18
C ALA A 112 15.50 -20.54 -11.03
N PHE A 113 15.66 -21.36 -12.07
CA PHE A 113 15.31 -22.77 -12.06
C PHE A 113 16.12 -23.53 -11.02
N LYS A 114 17.45 -23.36 -10.99
CA LYS A 114 18.33 -24.00 -10.01
C LYS A 114 18.01 -23.57 -8.58
N GLN A 115 17.77 -22.29 -8.33
CA GLN A 115 17.36 -21.80 -7.01
C GLN A 115 16.09 -22.51 -6.52
N THR A 116 15.08 -22.61 -7.38
CA THR A 116 13.82 -23.30 -7.06
C THR A 116 14.05 -24.79 -6.83
N LYS A 117 14.83 -25.44 -7.69
CA LYS A 117 15.16 -26.86 -7.58
C LYS A 117 15.89 -27.17 -6.28
N ASP A 118 16.95 -26.42 -5.97
CA ASP A 118 17.77 -26.62 -4.78
C ASP A 118 16.93 -26.43 -3.51
N ALA A 119 16.02 -25.44 -3.50
CA ALA A 119 15.08 -25.24 -2.39
C ALA A 119 14.12 -26.43 -2.23
N LEU A 120 13.55 -26.94 -3.32
CA LEU A 120 12.64 -28.10 -3.26
C LEU A 120 13.35 -29.39 -2.83
N LEU A 121 14.63 -29.56 -3.19
CA LEU A 121 15.44 -30.72 -2.77
C LEU A 121 15.75 -30.74 -1.26
N THR A 122 15.49 -29.65 -0.54
CA THR A 122 15.57 -29.64 0.94
C THR A 122 14.36 -30.28 1.62
N LEU A 123 13.32 -30.62 0.85
CA LEU A 123 12.04 -31.10 1.34
C LEU A 123 11.78 -32.54 0.91
N ASN A 124 10.86 -33.21 1.60
CA ASN A 124 10.42 -34.55 1.21
C ASN A 124 9.33 -34.49 0.10
N SER A 125 9.04 -35.64 -0.51
CA SER A 125 8.10 -35.71 -1.65
C SER A 125 6.67 -35.26 -1.32
N GLU A 126 6.19 -35.49 -0.10
CA GLU A 126 4.85 -35.08 0.34
C GLU A 126 4.77 -33.56 0.53
N GLU A 127 5.82 -32.96 1.09
CA GLU A 127 5.95 -31.50 1.23
C GLU A 127 6.00 -30.81 -0.14
N ILE A 128 6.75 -31.37 -1.09
CA ILE A 128 6.84 -30.86 -2.46
C ILE A 128 5.47 -30.88 -3.14
N GLU A 129 4.72 -31.99 -3.02
CA GLU A 129 3.36 -32.09 -3.57
C GLU A 129 2.41 -31.06 -2.91
N THR A 130 2.52 -30.92 -1.59
CA THR A 130 1.73 -29.95 -0.81
C THR A 130 2.01 -28.53 -1.26
N ILE A 131 3.27 -28.16 -1.47
CA ILE A 131 3.67 -26.83 -1.95
C ILE A 131 3.12 -26.60 -3.36
N HIS A 132 3.35 -27.54 -4.28
CA HIS A 132 2.88 -27.41 -5.66
C HIS A 132 1.37 -27.18 -5.72
N LYS A 133 0.60 -27.99 -5.00
CA LYS A 133 -0.87 -27.86 -4.92
C LYS A 133 -1.28 -26.59 -4.20
N GLY A 134 -0.64 -26.24 -3.08
CA GLY A 134 -0.95 -25.08 -2.26
C GLY A 134 -0.74 -23.77 -3.02
N VAL A 135 0.42 -23.61 -3.68
CA VAL A 135 0.73 -22.42 -4.48
C VAL A 135 -0.21 -22.32 -5.68
N ALA A 136 -0.49 -23.42 -6.38
CA ALA A 136 -1.43 -23.42 -7.50
C ALA A 136 -2.85 -23.01 -7.08
N LEU A 137 -3.34 -23.52 -5.95
CA LEU A 137 -4.65 -23.15 -5.39
C LEU A 137 -4.67 -21.69 -4.93
N TYR A 138 -3.60 -21.20 -4.32
CA TYR A 138 -3.52 -19.82 -3.88
C TYR A 138 -3.51 -18.86 -5.08
N ALA A 139 -2.72 -19.14 -6.11
CA ALA A 139 -2.71 -18.39 -7.36
C ALA A 139 -4.08 -18.41 -8.06
N LYS A 140 -4.76 -19.57 -8.10
CA LYS A 140 -6.14 -19.68 -8.59
C LYS A 140 -7.10 -18.80 -7.79
N GLY A 141 -6.99 -18.77 -6.46
CA GLY A 141 -7.80 -17.93 -5.59
C GLY A 141 -7.61 -16.44 -5.89
N LEU A 142 -6.35 -15.99 -5.98
CA LEU A 142 -6.01 -14.60 -6.33
C LEU A 142 -6.53 -14.19 -7.71
N LYS A 143 -6.39 -15.07 -8.72
CA LYS A 143 -6.95 -14.85 -10.05
C LYS A 143 -8.48 -14.74 -10.02
N SER A 144 -9.15 -15.61 -9.26
CA SER A 144 -10.62 -15.61 -9.15
C SER A 144 -11.13 -14.32 -8.53
N LEU A 145 -10.50 -13.87 -7.42
CA LEU A 145 -10.80 -12.59 -6.77
C LEU A 145 -10.61 -11.41 -7.72
N ARG A 146 -9.51 -11.39 -8.49
CA ARG A 146 -9.25 -10.33 -9.48
C ARG A 146 -10.37 -10.23 -10.53
N ILE A 147 -10.83 -11.38 -11.05
CA ILE A 147 -11.90 -11.43 -12.05
C ILE A 147 -13.23 -10.95 -11.45
N GLN A 148 -13.55 -11.38 -10.22
CA GLN A 148 -14.73 -10.94 -9.48
C GLN A 148 -14.73 -9.44 -9.25
N ASN A 149 -13.63 -8.87 -8.73
CA ASN A 149 -13.51 -7.44 -8.50
C ASN A 149 -13.67 -6.64 -9.81
N LYS A 150 -13.10 -7.11 -10.93
CA LYS A 150 -13.27 -6.46 -12.24
C LYS A 150 -14.72 -6.50 -12.74
N ALA A 151 -15.45 -7.58 -12.49
CA ALA A 151 -16.87 -7.70 -12.81
C ALA A 151 -17.73 -6.78 -11.91
N GLU A 152 -17.43 -6.71 -10.62
CA GLU A 152 -18.11 -5.84 -9.66
C GLU A 152 -17.86 -4.35 -9.96
N THR A 153 -16.65 -3.97 -10.38
CA THR A 153 -16.35 -2.57 -10.74
C THR A 153 -17.10 -2.15 -12.03
N ASN A 154 -17.27 -3.08 -12.97
CA ASN A 154 -18.06 -2.86 -14.19
C ASN A 154 -19.58 -2.88 -13.94
N ASN A 155 -20.05 -3.62 -12.92
CA ASN A 155 -21.46 -3.65 -12.53
C ASN A 155 -21.85 -2.49 -11.58
N ALA A 156 -20.93 -2.01 -10.74
CA ALA A 156 -21.15 -0.86 -9.87
C ALA A 156 -21.31 0.45 -10.66
N THR A 157 -20.77 0.51 -11.88
CA THR A 157 -20.97 1.64 -12.81
C THR A 157 -22.35 1.63 -13.50
N SER A 158 -23.14 0.56 -13.36
CA SER A 158 -24.47 0.41 -13.98
C SER A 158 -25.65 0.37 -13.00
N HIS A 159 -25.42 0.31 -11.68
CA HIS A 159 -26.48 0.11 -10.67
C HIS A 159 -26.38 1.03 -9.44
N LEU A 160 -26.28 2.35 -9.63
CA LEU A 160 -26.45 3.33 -8.54
C LEU A 160 -27.82 4.03 -8.63
N ILE A 161 -28.91 3.28 -8.41
CA ILE A 161 -30.25 3.82 -8.12
C ILE A 161 -30.94 2.90 -7.08
N ILE A 162 -31.24 3.48 -5.89
CA ILE A 162 -32.25 3.14 -4.86
C ILE A 162 -31.88 2.26 -3.63
N ALA A 163 -32.08 2.91 -2.46
CA ALA A 163 -32.47 2.45 -1.10
C ALA A 163 -31.53 1.52 -0.30
N GLY A 164 -31.37 1.62 1.02
CA GLY A 164 -32.09 2.37 2.06
C GLY A 164 -32.26 1.50 3.33
N ASP A 165 -31.65 1.97 4.43
CA ASP A 165 -31.91 1.76 5.88
C ASP A 165 -31.87 0.37 6.57
N GLY A 166 -31.26 0.34 7.78
CA GLY A 166 -31.60 -0.62 8.85
C GLY A 166 -30.51 -1.12 9.83
N GLU A 167 -30.12 -0.29 10.81
CA GLU A 167 -29.74 -0.59 12.22
C GLU A 167 -28.62 -1.60 12.67
N SER A 168 -27.52 -1.01 13.17
CA SER A 168 -26.80 -1.21 14.45
C SER A 168 -26.87 -2.55 15.21
N THR A 169 -25.74 -3.28 15.36
CA THR A 169 -25.07 -3.60 16.66
C THR A 169 -23.71 -4.33 16.50
N LYS A 170 -22.76 -4.04 17.42
CA LYS A 170 -21.53 -4.79 17.80
C LYS A 170 -20.19 -4.48 17.10
N ILE A 171 -19.49 -3.51 17.72
CA ILE A 171 -18.08 -3.17 17.54
C ILE A 171 -17.19 -4.25 18.20
N LYS A 172 -16.45 -5.04 17.40
CA LYS A 172 -15.12 -5.64 17.70
C LYS A 172 -14.72 -6.68 16.63
N LYS A 173 -14.05 -6.24 15.56
CA LYS A 173 -13.05 -6.99 14.77
C LYS A 173 -12.48 -6.05 13.71
N ILE A 174 -11.29 -6.36 13.21
CA ILE A 174 -10.58 -5.57 12.21
C ILE A 174 -11.45 -5.38 10.99
N GLU A 175 -11.79 -4.12 10.71
CA GLU A 175 -12.48 -3.70 9.50
C GLU A 175 -11.43 -3.76 8.37
N SER A 176 -11.62 -4.64 7.41
CA SER A 176 -10.87 -4.68 6.15
C SER A 176 -10.85 -3.28 5.50
N LEU A 177 -9.88 -3.01 4.62
CA LEU A 177 -9.84 -1.73 3.91
C LEU A 177 -11.15 -1.46 3.14
N GLY A 178 -11.79 -2.50 2.59
CA GLY A 178 -13.09 -2.41 1.95
C GLY A 178 -14.20 -1.97 2.91
N GLU A 179 -14.27 -2.52 4.13
CA GLU A 179 -15.24 -2.10 5.14
C GLU A 179 -14.98 -0.66 5.61
N ILE A 180 -13.72 -0.28 5.79
CA ILE A 180 -13.34 1.09 6.15
C ILE A 180 -13.81 2.06 5.06
N ASN A 181 -13.55 1.75 3.80
CA ASN A 181 -13.96 2.58 2.66
C ASN A 181 -15.49 2.65 2.55
N ASN A 182 -16.21 1.54 2.74
CA ASN A 182 -17.66 1.53 2.74
C ASN A 182 -18.24 2.41 3.86
N CYS A 183 -17.69 2.33 5.07
CA CYS A 183 -18.08 3.20 6.19
C CYS A 183 -17.82 4.67 5.87
N LEU A 184 -16.66 5.00 5.28
CA LEU A 184 -16.36 6.37 4.85
C LEU A 184 -17.38 6.86 3.82
N ILE A 185 -17.70 6.04 2.80
CA ILE A 185 -18.67 6.39 1.74
C ILE A 185 -20.06 6.63 2.35
N GLN A 186 -20.52 5.76 3.25
CA GLN A 186 -21.80 5.93 3.96
C GLN A 186 -21.85 7.21 4.78
N MET A 187 -20.69 7.66 5.29
CA MET A 187 -20.55 8.91 6.01
C MET A 187 -20.35 10.13 5.10
N GLY A 188 -20.31 9.94 3.78
CA GLY A 188 -20.13 11.00 2.80
C GLY A 188 -18.66 11.35 2.53
N TYR A 189 -17.74 10.40 2.68
CA TYR A 189 -16.31 10.60 2.48
C TYR A 189 -15.63 9.51 1.63
N THR A 190 -14.50 9.84 1.02
CA THR A 190 -13.56 8.88 0.40
C THR A 190 -12.17 9.03 1.01
N LEU A 191 -11.30 8.04 0.76
CA LEU A 191 -9.90 8.07 1.19
C LEU A 191 -9.03 7.61 0.03
N ASP A 192 -8.19 8.51 -0.46
CA ASP A 192 -7.43 8.33 -1.69
C ASP A 192 -5.96 8.70 -1.47
N PRO A 193 -5.01 8.16 -2.25
CA PRO A 193 -3.63 8.65 -2.26
C PRO A 193 -3.58 10.12 -2.65
N TYR A 194 -2.67 10.87 -2.03
CA TYR A 194 -2.45 12.28 -2.33
C TYR A 194 -2.15 12.54 -3.81
N GLU A 195 -2.82 13.55 -4.37
CA GLU A 195 -2.50 14.19 -5.64
C GLU A 195 -2.17 15.68 -5.45
N LYS A 196 -1.45 16.27 -6.41
CA LYS A 196 -1.02 17.68 -6.32
C LYS A 196 -2.20 18.67 -6.15
N LYS A 197 -3.39 18.32 -6.65
CA LYS A 197 -4.62 19.11 -6.50
C LYS A 197 -5.09 19.23 -5.04
N ASP A 198 -4.71 18.29 -4.18
CA ASP A 198 -5.15 18.25 -2.78
C ASP A 198 -4.31 19.16 -1.86
N GLU A 199 -3.18 19.67 -2.36
CA GLU A 199 -2.16 20.38 -1.58
C GLU A 199 -2.72 21.60 -0.87
N GLU A 200 -3.50 22.43 -1.58
CA GLU A 200 -4.06 23.65 -1.02
C GLU A 200 -5.05 23.34 0.11
N GLY A 201 -5.90 22.31 -0.09
CA GLY A 201 -6.86 21.84 0.91
C GLY A 201 -6.16 21.31 2.15
N LEU A 202 -5.16 20.44 1.98
CA LEU A 202 -4.37 19.92 3.10
C LEU A 202 -3.59 21.01 3.83
N TYR A 203 -2.99 21.97 3.10
CA TYR A 203 -2.25 23.08 3.71
C TYR A 203 -3.17 23.99 4.53
N SER A 204 -4.39 24.26 4.03
CA SER A 204 -5.42 24.98 4.80
C SER A 204 -5.72 24.29 6.13
N ILE A 205 -5.92 22.96 6.10
CA ILE A 205 -6.19 22.17 7.31
C ILE A 205 -4.98 22.14 8.23
N PHE A 206 -3.77 21.97 7.69
CA PHE A 206 -2.54 21.96 8.48
C PHE A 206 -2.38 23.26 9.26
N ARG A 207 -2.60 24.41 8.62
CA ARG A 207 -2.61 25.72 9.30
C ARG A 207 -3.64 25.78 10.42
N GLU A 208 -4.91 25.44 10.13
CA GLU A 208 -5.98 25.42 11.13
C GLU A 208 -5.62 24.57 12.36
N VAL A 209 -5.05 23.38 12.12
CA VAL A 209 -4.70 22.43 13.18
C VAL A 209 -3.48 22.91 13.98
N VAL A 210 -2.45 23.43 13.31
CA VAL A 210 -1.23 23.93 13.96
C VAL A 210 -1.51 25.22 14.74
N ASP A 211 -2.26 26.15 14.16
CA ASP A 211 -2.62 27.43 14.80
C ASP A 211 -3.49 27.21 16.06
N SER A 212 -4.24 26.10 16.12
CA SER A 212 -4.98 25.73 17.33
C SER A 212 -4.08 25.36 18.52
N GLY A 213 -2.80 25.07 18.28
CA GLY A 213 -1.83 24.63 19.30
C GLY A 213 -2.16 23.30 19.99
N SER A 214 -3.21 22.61 19.57
CA SER A 214 -3.82 21.52 20.35
C SER A 214 -3.46 20.11 19.86
N GLN A 215 -2.88 19.98 18.66
CA GLN A 215 -2.65 18.66 18.04
C GLN A 215 -1.19 18.39 17.67
N PHE A 216 -0.45 19.43 17.25
CA PHE A 216 0.93 19.29 16.82
C PHE A 216 1.83 20.29 17.57
N PRO A 217 3.11 19.92 17.81
CA PRO A 217 4.09 20.82 18.42
C PRO A 217 4.73 21.79 17.40
N TYR A 218 4.26 21.78 16.15
CA TYR A 218 4.86 22.56 15.06
C TYR A 218 4.41 24.03 15.09
N GLU A 219 5.17 24.88 14.42
CA GLU A 219 4.73 26.22 14.01
C GLU A 219 4.62 26.24 12.49
N CYS A 220 3.48 26.62 11.93
CA CYS A 220 3.30 26.67 10.48
C CYS A 220 3.54 28.10 9.98
N LYS A 221 4.78 28.40 9.58
CA LYS A 221 5.14 29.74 9.07
C LYS A 221 5.00 29.87 7.56
N SER A 222 5.01 28.75 6.83
CA SER A 222 4.92 28.74 5.38
C SER A 222 4.52 27.36 4.83
N ILE A 223 4.27 27.28 3.52
CA ILE A 223 3.96 26.02 2.84
C ILE A 223 5.17 25.09 2.78
N GLU A 224 6.40 25.63 2.75
CA GLU A 224 7.63 24.85 2.80
C GLU A 224 7.78 24.12 4.14
N GLU A 225 7.32 24.73 5.23
CA GLU A 225 7.31 24.07 6.53
C GLU A 225 6.26 22.96 6.58
N PHE A 226 5.09 23.19 6.00
CA PHE A 226 4.11 22.12 5.78
C PHE A 226 4.71 20.95 4.99
N HIS A 227 5.42 21.23 3.89
CA HIS A 227 6.11 20.20 3.12
C HIS A 227 7.15 19.46 3.95
N ARG A 228 7.98 20.17 4.71
CA ARG A 228 9.02 19.56 5.57
C ARG A 228 8.43 18.60 6.61
N GLN A 229 7.29 18.96 7.21
CA GLN A 229 6.67 18.18 8.28
C GLN A 229 5.82 17.03 7.74
N PHE A 230 5.08 17.25 6.66
CA PHE A 230 4.06 16.32 6.19
C PHE A 230 4.50 15.46 5.00
N PHE A 231 5.52 15.89 4.25
CA PHE A 231 6.06 15.18 3.10
C PHE A 231 7.54 14.86 3.30
N SER A 232 7.88 13.59 3.15
CA SER A 232 9.25 13.09 3.15
C SER A 232 9.42 12.11 1.99
N SER A 233 10.66 11.84 1.59
CA SER A 233 10.95 10.91 0.48
C SER A 233 10.36 9.51 0.67
N ASN A 234 10.11 9.10 1.92
CA ASN A 234 9.59 7.78 2.27
C ASN A 234 8.18 7.82 2.89
N SER A 235 7.49 8.97 2.88
CA SER A 235 6.11 9.04 3.35
C SER A 235 5.12 8.79 2.22
N ARG A 236 4.09 8.00 2.49
CA ARG A 236 2.86 7.95 1.71
C ARG A 236 1.84 8.86 2.35
N VAL A 237 1.22 9.73 1.56
CA VAL A 237 0.18 10.65 2.04
C VAL A 237 -1.16 10.22 1.48
N TYR A 238 -2.16 10.19 2.35
CA TYR A 238 -3.53 9.83 2.03
C TYR A 238 -4.46 10.99 2.42
N VAL A 239 -5.43 11.27 1.57
CA VAL A 239 -6.32 12.42 1.64
C VAL A 239 -7.74 11.91 1.77
N CYS A 240 -8.47 12.48 2.74
CA CYS A 240 -9.88 12.22 2.91
C CYS A 240 -10.66 13.36 2.28
N HIS A 241 -11.53 13.02 1.33
CA HIS A 241 -12.41 13.96 0.65
C HIS A 241 -13.85 13.76 1.11
N ALA A 242 -14.63 14.83 1.19
CA ALA A 242 -16.08 14.70 1.16
C ALA A 242 -16.54 14.26 -0.24
N LEU A 243 -17.71 13.64 -0.36
CA LEU A 243 -18.29 13.28 -1.67
C LEU A 243 -18.52 14.51 -2.58
N SER A 244 -18.53 15.73 -2.02
CA SER A 244 -18.52 16.99 -2.78
C SER A 244 -17.17 17.29 -3.46
N GLY A 245 -16.11 16.55 -3.15
CA GLY A 245 -14.74 16.75 -3.62
C GLY A 245 -13.88 17.63 -2.70
N GLU A 246 -14.43 18.17 -1.62
CA GLU A 246 -13.67 18.99 -0.67
C GLU A 246 -12.69 18.14 0.15
N VAL A 247 -11.43 18.58 0.27
CA VAL A 247 -10.47 17.97 1.21
C VAL A 247 -10.91 18.28 2.65
N VAL A 248 -11.15 17.23 3.44
CA VAL A 248 -11.59 17.33 4.83
C VAL A 248 -10.55 16.85 5.84
N GLY A 249 -9.48 16.21 5.36
CA GLY A 249 -8.34 15.85 6.16
C GLY A 249 -7.42 14.86 5.46
N GLY A 250 -6.54 14.24 6.22
CA GLY A 250 -5.59 13.27 5.70
C GLY A 250 -4.58 12.84 6.74
N PHE A 251 -3.71 11.93 6.32
CA PHE A 251 -2.58 11.49 7.12
C PHE A 251 -1.39 11.14 6.24
N TYR A 252 -0.20 11.27 6.82
CA TYR A 252 0.96 10.57 6.26
C TYR A 252 1.18 9.25 6.99
N LEU A 253 1.80 8.31 6.30
CA LEU A 253 2.38 7.09 6.84
C LEU A 253 3.81 6.97 6.34
N LYS A 254 4.77 6.83 7.26
CA LYS A 254 6.19 6.69 6.94
C LYS A 254 6.86 5.66 7.83
N VAL A 255 8.04 5.22 7.42
CA VAL A 255 8.97 4.54 8.32
C VAL A 255 9.52 5.56 9.34
N ASN A 256 9.47 5.23 10.62
CA ASN A 256 9.84 6.14 11.70
C ASN A 256 11.37 6.30 11.84
N TYR A 257 12.13 5.23 11.61
CA TYR A 257 13.58 5.18 11.78
C TYR A 257 14.26 4.47 10.61
N SER A 258 15.48 4.86 10.26
CA SER A 258 16.26 4.20 9.22
C SER A 258 16.95 2.92 9.72
N GLY A 259 17.53 2.15 8.79
CA GLY A 259 18.36 0.99 9.11
C GLY A 259 17.61 -0.13 9.83
N ARG A 260 18.17 -0.63 10.94
CA ARG A 260 17.65 -1.81 11.67
C ARG A 260 16.28 -1.58 12.31
N SER A 261 15.85 -0.33 12.45
CA SER A 261 14.56 0.05 13.05
C SER A 261 13.51 0.43 12.00
N ASN A 262 13.74 0.13 10.72
CA ASN A 262 12.82 0.44 9.62
C ASN A 262 11.49 -0.33 9.63
N HIS A 263 11.34 -1.27 10.57
CA HIS A 263 10.11 -2.02 10.79
C HIS A 263 9.09 -1.27 11.68
N ILE A 264 9.45 -0.10 12.20
CA ILE A 264 8.56 0.75 13.01
C ILE A 264 8.02 1.88 12.12
N GLY A 265 6.70 1.97 11.99
CA GLY A 265 6.01 3.05 11.28
C GLY A 265 5.65 4.23 12.17
N ASN A 266 5.38 5.36 11.54
CA ASN A 266 4.86 6.56 12.16
C ASN A 266 3.82 7.20 11.23
N ALA A 267 2.80 7.81 11.83
CA ALA A 267 1.75 8.52 11.13
C ALA A 267 1.33 9.75 11.92
N ALA A 268 0.83 10.76 11.20
CA ALA A 268 0.18 11.92 11.78
C ALA A 268 -1.10 12.23 11.00
N TYR A 269 -2.14 12.66 11.72
CA TYR A 269 -3.48 12.85 11.19
C TYR A 269 -3.91 14.30 11.35
N MET A 270 -4.53 14.86 10.33
CA MET A 270 -5.13 16.18 10.38
C MET A 270 -6.53 16.15 9.77
N MET A 271 -7.46 16.86 10.39
CA MET A 271 -8.87 16.89 10.00
C MET A 271 -9.44 18.28 10.24
N ARG A 272 -10.34 18.73 9.37
CA ARG A 272 -11.17 19.92 9.63
C ARG A 272 -11.97 19.74 10.92
N ASN A 273 -12.17 20.85 11.64
CA ASN A 273 -12.99 20.85 12.86
C ASN A 273 -14.43 20.38 12.63
N THR A 274 -15.00 20.63 11.45
CA THR A 274 -16.35 20.20 11.03
C THR A 274 -16.54 18.68 10.94
N CYS A 275 -15.44 17.91 10.95
CA CYS A 275 -15.45 16.45 10.90
C CYS A 275 -15.19 15.78 12.27
N ARG A 276 -14.95 16.57 13.33
CA ARG A 276 -14.74 16.04 14.69
C ARG A 276 -16.02 15.38 15.22
N GLY A 277 -15.85 14.39 16.08
CA GLY A 277 -16.97 13.67 16.73
C GLY A 277 -17.75 12.71 15.84
N LYS A 278 -17.54 12.71 14.52
CA LYS A 278 -18.27 11.86 13.57
C LYS A 278 -17.70 10.45 13.39
N GLY A 279 -16.51 10.18 13.94
CA GLY A 279 -15.84 8.87 13.81
C GLY A 279 -14.88 8.75 12.62
N VAL A 280 -14.80 9.74 11.73
CA VAL A 280 -13.90 9.76 10.56
C VAL A 280 -12.44 9.53 10.96
N GLY A 281 -11.95 10.22 12.00
CA GLY A 281 -10.58 10.04 12.49
C GLY A 281 -10.28 8.61 12.96
N THR A 282 -11.28 7.89 13.50
CA THR A 282 -11.12 6.48 13.86
C THR A 282 -10.89 5.62 12.62
N LEU A 283 -11.64 5.88 11.54
CA LEU A 283 -11.52 5.17 10.27
C LEU A 283 -10.16 5.46 9.62
N LEU A 284 -9.67 6.71 9.66
CA LEU A 284 -8.35 7.06 9.13
C LEU A 284 -7.21 6.38 9.88
N ILE A 285 -7.28 6.28 11.22
CA ILE A 285 -6.28 5.54 11.99
C ILE A 285 -6.35 4.04 11.68
N LYS A 286 -7.56 3.46 11.54
CA LYS A 286 -7.69 2.06 11.12
C LYS A 286 -7.12 1.83 9.72
N ALA A 287 -7.35 2.75 8.78
CA ALA A 287 -6.79 2.69 7.43
C ALA A 287 -5.26 2.76 7.47
N SER A 288 -4.67 3.68 8.23
CA SER A 288 -3.21 3.79 8.35
C SER A 288 -2.59 2.53 8.95
N LEU A 289 -3.24 1.89 9.92
CA LEU A 289 -2.81 0.61 10.49
C LEU A 289 -2.91 -0.53 9.47
N HIS A 290 -3.93 -0.51 8.62
CA HIS A 290 -4.06 -1.45 7.51
C HIS A 290 -2.89 -1.28 6.52
N PHE A 291 -2.65 -0.05 6.06
CA PHE A 291 -1.55 0.26 5.16
C PHE A 291 -0.17 -0.04 5.79
N ALA A 292 0.00 0.19 7.09
CA ALA A 292 1.24 -0.16 7.79
C ALA A 292 1.50 -1.68 7.76
N ASN A 293 0.46 -2.49 7.94
CA ASN A 293 0.54 -3.94 7.79
C ASN A 293 0.87 -4.36 6.35
N GLU A 294 0.29 -3.70 5.34
CA GLU A 294 0.62 -3.96 3.93
C GLU A 294 2.08 -3.62 3.60
N LEU A 295 2.61 -2.56 4.20
CA LEU A 295 4.02 -2.18 4.12
C LEU A 295 4.97 -3.14 4.86
N GLY A 296 4.43 -4.11 5.60
CA GLY A 296 5.22 -5.08 6.37
C GLY A 296 5.87 -4.50 7.63
N LEU A 297 5.36 -3.36 8.12
CA LEU A 297 5.75 -2.81 9.41
C LEU A 297 5.29 -3.74 10.53
N ARG A 298 6.06 -3.79 11.62
CA ARG A 298 5.77 -4.61 12.80
C ARG A 298 5.16 -3.81 13.95
N ALA A 299 5.30 -2.50 13.92
CA ALA A 299 4.76 -1.62 14.94
C ALA A 299 4.45 -0.22 14.37
N MET A 300 3.61 0.52 15.08
CA MET A 300 3.40 1.95 14.90
C MET A 300 3.84 2.68 16.17
N GLN A 301 4.54 3.80 16.00
CA GLN A 301 4.94 4.68 17.09
C GLN A 301 4.60 6.13 16.77
N PHE A 302 3.97 6.81 17.72
CA PHE A 302 3.76 8.26 17.70
C PHE A 302 4.75 8.90 18.68
N ASN A 303 5.67 9.69 18.15
CA ASN A 303 6.83 10.18 18.90
C ASN A 303 6.49 11.33 19.86
N MET A 304 5.43 12.08 19.56
CA MET A 304 5.07 13.27 20.32
C MET A 304 3.54 13.48 20.27
N VAL A 305 2.83 12.88 21.22
CA VAL A 305 1.39 13.09 21.42
C VAL A 305 1.21 14.05 22.60
N LEU A 306 0.64 15.23 22.35
CA LEU A 306 0.42 16.26 23.37
C LEU A 306 -0.47 15.72 24.50
N SER A 307 0.01 15.81 25.75
CA SER A 307 -0.69 15.26 26.92
C SER A 307 -2.07 15.89 27.16
N GLN A 308 -2.25 17.17 26.80
CA GLN A 308 -3.53 17.87 26.91
C GLN A 308 -4.52 17.51 25.79
N ASN A 309 -4.08 16.82 24.73
CA ASN A 309 -4.97 16.30 23.69
C ASN A 309 -5.63 14.99 24.13
N HIS A 310 -6.42 15.08 25.20
CA HIS A 310 -7.06 13.93 25.85
C HIS A 310 -7.97 13.13 24.88
N LEU A 311 -8.55 13.79 23.88
CA LEU A 311 -9.38 13.14 22.86
C LEU A 311 -8.54 12.22 21.97
N ALA A 312 -7.39 12.69 21.48
CA ALA A 312 -6.49 11.87 20.67
C ALA A 312 -5.88 10.74 21.50
N VAL A 313 -5.41 11.01 22.73
CA VAL A 313 -4.85 10.00 23.64
C VAL A 313 -5.86 8.86 23.86
N LYS A 314 -7.09 9.18 24.28
CA LYS A 314 -8.14 8.17 24.50
C LYS A 314 -8.50 7.40 23.22
N LEU A 315 -8.49 8.07 22.07
CA LEU A 315 -8.74 7.43 20.79
C LEU A 315 -7.63 6.43 20.44
N TYR A 316 -6.36 6.81 20.61
CA TYR A 316 -5.22 5.93 20.37
C TYR A 316 -5.21 4.74 21.33
N GLU A 317 -5.48 4.95 22.62
CA GLU A 317 -5.62 3.87 23.61
C GLU A 317 -6.73 2.89 23.23
N LYS A 318 -7.91 3.41 22.85
CA LYS A 318 -9.03 2.58 22.35
C LYS A 318 -8.65 1.76 21.12
N LEU A 319 -7.73 2.27 20.30
CA LEU A 319 -7.18 1.60 19.12
C LEU A 319 -5.93 0.78 19.42
N GLY A 320 -5.62 0.51 20.69
CA GLY A 320 -4.59 -0.43 21.12
C GLY A 320 -3.17 0.15 21.16
N PHE A 321 -3.02 1.47 21.14
CA PHE A 321 -1.75 2.11 21.49
C PHE A 321 -1.61 2.20 23.00
N CYS A 322 -0.38 2.07 23.51
CA CYS A 322 -0.04 2.34 24.88
C CYS A 322 0.98 3.47 24.97
N ILE A 323 0.92 4.25 26.05
CA ILE A 323 1.98 5.21 26.39
C ILE A 323 3.18 4.39 26.88
N ILE A 324 4.31 4.47 26.18
CA ILE A 324 5.56 3.79 26.55
C ILE A 324 6.59 4.74 27.18
N GLY A 325 6.35 6.04 27.10
CA GLY A 325 7.21 7.06 27.69
C GLY A 325 6.52 8.41 27.75
N THR A 326 6.95 9.24 28.69
CA THR A 326 6.52 10.64 28.82
C THR A 326 7.76 11.51 28.82
N ILE A 327 7.79 12.52 27.96
CA ILE A 327 8.82 13.55 27.93
C ILE A 327 8.24 14.77 28.66
N PRO A 328 8.74 15.10 29.86
CA PRO A 328 8.17 16.17 30.67
C PRO A 328 8.40 17.53 30.02
N GLN A 329 7.39 18.39 30.03
CA GLN A 329 7.44 19.78 29.54
C GLN A 329 8.00 19.93 28.10
N SER A 330 7.79 18.94 27.24
CA SER A 330 8.40 18.90 25.90
C SER A 330 7.70 19.75 24.85
N VAL A 331 6.51 20.29 25.14
CA VAL A 331 5.74 21.12 24.20
C VAL A 331 5.34 22.43 24.89
N ARG A 332 5.66 23.56 24.24
CA ARG A 332 5.25 24.90 24.68
C ARG A 332 3.87 25.22 24.09
N ASN A 333 2.93 25.61 24.94
CA ASN A 333 1.60 26.07 24.57
C ASN A 333 1.64 27.51 24.05
N SER A 334 0.56 27.92 23.37
CA SER A 334 0.41 29.29 22.86
C SER A 334 0.39 30.36 23.96
N ASP A 335 -0.05 30.00 25.17
CA ASP A 335 -0.04 30.87 26.36
C ASP A 335 1.32 30.91 27.08
N GLY A 336 2.34 30.22 26.56
CA GLY A 336 3.68 30.15 27.14
C GLY A 336 3.86 29.09 28.23
N SER A 337 2.79 28.42 28.66
CA SER A 337 2.89 27.26 29.54
C SER A 337 3.51 26.05 28.82
N PHE A 338 3.92 25.04 29.58
CA PHE A 338 4.48 23.81 29.03
C PHE A 338 3.58 22.62 29.35
N GLN A 339 3.51 21.68 28.42
CA GLN A 339 2.84 20.40 28.61
C GLN A 339 3.76 19.23 28.25
N ASP A 340 3.44 18.07 28.80
CA ASP A 340 4.17 16.84 28.52
C ASP A 340 3.84 16.30 27.12
N GLY A 341 4.78 15.54 26.57
CA GLY A 341 4.61 14.79 25.33
C GLY A 341 4.71 13.29 25.57
N TYR A 342 3.70 12.54 25.14
CA TYR A 342 3.70 11.09 25.21
C TYR A 342 4.34 10.48 23.98
N VAL A 343 5.15 9.44 24.22
CA VAL A 343 5.53 8.47 23.19
C VAL A 343 4.53 7.32 23.27
N MET A 344 3.74 7.14 22.22
CA MET A 344 2.75 6.07 22.14
C MET A 344 3.18 5.00 21.14
N HIS A 345 2.97 3.74 21.47
CA HIS A 345 3.39 2.61 20.65
C HIS A 345 2.30 1.55 20.56
N ARG A 346 2.24 0.87 19.42
CA ARG A 346 1.38 -0.28 19.18
C ARG A 346 2.11 -1.31 18.32
N THR A 347 2.15 -2.57 18.74
CA THR A 347 2.55 -3.68 17.88
C THR A 347 1.47 -3.97 16.83
N LEU A 348 1.90 -4.34 15.63
CA LEU A 348 1.03 -4.79 14.54
C LEU A 348 0.94 -6.31 14.46
N ASP A 349 1.74 -7.03 15.27
CA ASP A 349 1.75 -8.49 15.33
C ASP A 349 0.34 -9.03 15.71
N ASN A 350 -0.30 -9.65 14.72
CA ASN A 350 -1.57 -10.37 14.72
C ASN A 350 -2.87 -9.56 14.93
N LEU A 351 -3.43 -9.09 13.81
CA LEU A 351 -4.86 -8.81 13.61
C LEU A 351 -5.54 -9.91 12.79
#